data_AF-A0A8I6TM77-F1
#
_entry.id   AF-A0A8I6TM77-F1
#
_cell.length_a   1.000
_cell.length_b   1.000
_cell.length_c   1.000
_cell.angle_alpha   90.00
_cell.angle_beta   90.00
_cell.angle_gamma   90.00
#
_symmetry.space_group_name_H-M   'P 1'
#
loop_
_entity.id
_entity.type
_entity.pdbx_description
1 polymer ?
#
loop_
_entity_poly.entity_id
_entity_poly.type
_entity_poly.pdbx_seq_one_letter_code
_entity_poly.pdbx_strand_id
1 'polypeptide(L)'
;MGRPKTVCSSLQELCIDALFPTLDAYAEKFNPSASGPLDNLAGEVTELIMKRAYEKNENWIPSWVIFLTPKIKRAYLPWDNKIMKIAKQKCRNIKEALVITRNVHFHSKMLDFLPNKLNVLDMDGELFYRGRGLPAQTNSDWLLDAEFWL
;
A
#
# COMPACT_ATOMS: atom_id res chain seq x y z
N MET A 1 -7.56 27.72 -20.22
CA MET A 1 -6.78 27.69 -18.97
C MET A 1 -6.32 26.26 -18.73
N GLY A 2 -5.06 25.97 -19.05
CA GLY A 2 -4.48 24.64 -18.82
C GLY A 2 -4.23 24.45 -17.33
N ARG A 3 -4.68 23.33 -16.76
CA ARG A 3 -4.30 22.92 -15.41
C ARG A 3 -2.76 22.88 -15.33
N PRO A 4 -2.13 23.42 -14.28
CA PRO A 4 -0.69 23.30 -14.12
C PRO A 4 -0.32 21.81 -14.10
N LYS A 5 0.64 21.43 -14.94
CA LYS A 5 1.24 20.08 -14.92
C LYS A 5 1.74 19.85 -13.50
N THR A 6 1.16 18.87 -12.82
CA THR A 6 1.66 18.34 -11.56
C THR A 6 3.14 18.04 -11.73
N VAL A 7 3.99 18.72 -10.94
CA VAL A 7 5.41 18.44 -10.86
C VAL A 7 5.52 16.97 -10.47
N CYS A 8 6.06 16.15 -11.38
CA CYS A 8 6.38 14.77 -11.07
C CYS A 8 7.53 14.82 -10.05
N SER A 9 7.20 14.84 -8.76
CA SER A 9 8.19 14.87 -7.69
C SER A 9 9.12 13.66 -7.84
N SER A 10 10.42 13.91 -7.82
CA SER A 10 11.38 12.81 -7.91
C SER A 10 11.25 11.90 -6.69
N LEU A 11 11.55 10.61 -6.85
CA LEU A 11 11.52 9.64 -5.73
C LEU A 11 12.38 10.12 -4.55
N GLN A 12 13.48 10.80 -4.86
CA GLN A 12 14.37 11.41 -3.89
C GLN A 12 13.69 12.50 -3.06
N GLU A 13 12.91 13.39 -3.67
CA GLU A 13 12.14 14.41 -2.94
C GLU A 13 11.12 13.77 -1.99
N LEU A 14 10.42 12.74 -2.45
CA LEU A 14 9.47 11.99 -1.60
C LEU A 14 10.18 11.34 -0.40
N CYS A 15 11.37 10.77 -0.63
CA CYS A 15 12.21 10.21 0.42
C CYS A 15 12.63 11.27 1.44
N ILE A 16 13.16 12.41 0.98
CA ILE A 16 13.63 13.50 1.85
C ILE A 16 12.48 14.09 2.66
N ASP A 17 11.35 14.38 2.01
CA ASP A 17 10.16 14.92 2.65
C ASP A 17 9.68 14.01 3.78
N ALA A 18 9.65 12.70 3.54
CA ALA A 18 9.17 11.72 4.52
C ALA A 18 10.19 11.44 5.64
N LEU A 19 11.48 11.53 5.34
CA LEU A 19 12.54 11.20 6.30
C LEU A 19 12.52 12.15 7.50
N PHE A 20 12.44 13.46 7.27
CA PHE A 20 12.51 14.46 8.34
C PHE A 20 11.44 14.26 9.43
N PRO A 21 10.13 14.23 9.11
CA PRO A 21 9.08 14.06 10.11
C PRO A 21 9.14 12.71 10.81
N THR A 22 9.64 11.67 10.13
CA THR A 22 9.81 10.35 10.76
C THR A 22 10.95 10.38 11.76
N LEU A 23 12.08 11.01 11.44
CA LEU A 23 13.20 11.16 12.36
C LEU A 23 12.82 12.01 13.58
N ASP A 24 12.07 13.10 13.38
CA ASP A 24 11.58 13.94 14.48
C ASP A 24 10.66 13.14 15.42
N ALA A 25 9.67 12.44 14.88
CA ALA A 25 8.76 11.60 15.67
C ALA A 25 9.47 10.42 16.36
N TYR A 26 10.57 9.95 15.78
CA TYR A 26 11.36 8.87 16.32
C TYR A 26 12.27 9.33 17.47
N ALA A 27 12.84 10.54 17.37
CA ALA A 27 13.63 11.15 18.43
C ALA A 27 12.81 11.33 19.72
N GLU A 28 11.52 11.68 19.60
CA GLU A 28 10.59 11.79 20.75
C GLU A 28 10.29 10.44 21.41
N LYS A 29 10.38 9.33 20.67
CA LYS A 29 10.03 7.98 21.12
C LYS A 29 11.25 7.10 21.40
N PHE A 30 12.46 7.66 21.27
CA PHE A 30 13.70 6.89 21.34
C PHE A 30 13.93 6.38 22.76
N ASN A 31 13.78 5.07 22.95
CA ASN A 31 14.16 4.39 24.18
C ASN A 31 15.51 3.67 23.98
N PRO A 32 16.60 4.13 24.61
CA PRO A 32 17.95 3.58 24.43
C PRO A 32 18.13 2.15 24.97
N SER A 33 17.15 1.61 25.71
CA SER A 33 17.21 0.26 26.31
C SER A 33 16.56 -0.85 25.47
N ALA A 34 15.90 -0.52 24.36
CA ALA A 34 15.37 -1.52 23.43
C ALA A 34 16.47 -1.94 22.44
N SER A 35 16.73 -3.24 22.29
CA SER A 35 17.49 -3.80 21.17
C SER A 35 16.51 -4.14 20.03
N GLY A 36 16.72 -3.58 18.83
CA GLY A 36 15.73 -3.54 17.74
C GLY A 36 15.10 -2.18 17.30
N PRO A 37 15.49 -0.98 17.81
CA PRO A 37 14.86 0.29 17.43
C PRO A 37 15.03 0.64 15.95
N LEU A 38 16.27 0.63 15.44
CA LEU A 38 16.62 1.08 14.08
C LEU A 38 15.96 0.22 12.97
N ASP A 39 15.76 -1.06 13.25
CA ASP A 39 15.14 -2.00 12.30
C ASP A 39 13.66 -1.70 12.07
N ASN A 40 12.96 -1.19 13.10
CA ASN A 40 11.57 -0.76 12.97
C ASN A 40 11.47 0.58 12.25
N LEU A 41 12.41 1.50 12.52
CA LEU A 41 12.50 2.79 11.85
C LEU A 41 12.59 2.64 10.33
N ALA A 42 13.42 1.73 9.82
CA ALA A 42 13.55 1.50 8.38
C ALA A 42 12.21 1.08 7.73
N GLY A 43 11.42 0.24 8.41
CA GLY A 43 10.08 -0.13 7.97
C GLY A 43 9.12 1.06 7.98
N GLU A 44 9.07 1.80 9.09
CA GLU A 44 8.19 2.96 9.27
C GLU A 44 8.46 4.09 8.26
N VAL A 45 9.74 4.42 8.04
CA VAL A 45 10.17 5.40 7.03
C VAL A 45 9.72 4.95 5.65
N THR A 46 9.92 3.68 5.31
CA THR A 46 9.53 3.13 4.00
C THR A 46 8.02 3.24 3.79
N GLU A 47 7.22 2.88 4.80
CA GLU A 47 5.77 2.97 4.76
C GLU A 47 5.28 4.42 4.59
N LEU A 48 5.92 5.38 5.27
CA LEU A 48 5.57 6.79 5.15
C LEU A 48 5.92 7.35 3.77
N ILE A 49 7.06 6.95 3.20
CA ILE A 49 7.44 7.33 1.83
C ILE A 49 6.38 6.82 0.85
N MET A 50 5.99 5.54 0.95
CA MET A 50 4.97 4.97 0.07
C MET A 50 3.62 5.68 0.21
N LYS A 51 3.22 5.99 1.46
CA LYS A 51 1.98 6.75 1.74
C LYS A 51 1.99 8.11 1.06
N ARG A 52 3.05 8.90 1.28
CA ARG A 52 3.16 10.25 0.70
C ARG A 52 3.28 10.21 -0.81
N ALA A 53 3.99 9.21 -1.34
CA ALA A 53 4.10 8.99 -2.77
C ALA A 53 2.71 8.78 -3.37
N TYR A 54 1.88 7.93 -2.75
CA TYR A 54 0.48 7.73 -3.14
C TYR A 54 -0.36 9.01 -3.00
N GLU A 55 -0.29 9.73 -1.88
CA GLU A 55 -1.06 10.97 -1.66
C GLU A 55 -0.70 12.09 -2.66
N LYS A 56 0.57 12.19 -3.07
CA LYS A 56 1.05 13.16 -4.07
C LYS A 56 0.88 12.67 -5.51
N ASN A 57 0.91 11.36 -5.73
CA ASN A 57 0.84 10.72 -7.03
C ASN A 57 0.16 9.35 -6.91
N GLU A 58 -1.09 9.28 -7.37
CA GLU A 58 -1.90 8.07 -7.31
C GLU A 58 -1.34 6.92 -8.18
N ASN A 59 -0.39 7.21 -9.07
CA ASN A 59 0.13 6.21 -10.01
C ASN A 59 1.39 5.50 -9.48
N TRP A 60 1.35 4.17 -9.50
CA TRP A 60 2.53 3.34 -9.26
C TRP A 60 3.56 3.50 -10.39
N ILE A 61 4.84 3.65 -10.04
CA ILE A 61 5.95 3.59 -11.00
C ILE A 61 6.90 2.44 -10.69
N PRO A 62 7.59 1.86 -11.69
CA PRO A 62 8.43 0.67 -11.49
C PRO A 62 9.52 0.81 -10.41
N SER A 63 10.02 2.02 -10.19
CA SER A 63 11.05 2.27 -9.18
C SER A 63 10.57 2.06 -7.74
N TRP A 64 9.26 2.11 -7.47
CA TRP A 64 8.73 1.91 -6.11
C TRP A 64 8.92 0.48 -5.59
N VAL A 65 9.26 -0.48 -6.47
CA VAL A 65 9.63 -1.86 -6.08
C VAL A 65 10.77 -1.90 -5.06
N ILE A 66 11.63 -0.87 -5.00
CA ILE A 66 12.70 -0.79 -3.99
C ILE A 66 12.17 -0.77 -2.55
N PHE A 67 10.95 -0.28 -2.34
CA PHE A 67 10.31 -0.18 -1.03
C PHE A 67 9.67 -1.50 -0.58
N LEU A 68 9.57 -2.50 -1.47
CA LEU A 68 9.07 -3.83 -1.14
C LEU A 68 10.14 -4.63 -0.38
N THR A 69 10.27 -4.33 0.91
CA THR A 69 11.24 -4.94 1.82
C THR A 69 10.58 -5.91 2.80
N PRO A 70 11.33 -6.79 3.49
CA PRO A 70 10.78 -7.66 4.53
C PRO A 70 10.28 -6.90 5.78
N LYS A 71 10.61 -5.61 5.93
CA LYS A 71 10.37 -4.83 7.15
C LYS A 71 9.01 -4.12 7.15
N ILE A 72 8.45 -3.86 5.97
CA ILE A 72 7.15 -3.20 5.87
C ILE A 72 6.01 -4.12 6.32
N LYS A 73 5.05 -3.52 7.02
CA LYS A 73 3.78 -4.08 7.48
C LYS A 73 2.62 -3.53 6.66
N ARG A 74 2.72 -2.29 6.19
CA ARG A 74 1.75 -1.68 5.28
C ARG A 74 2.38 -1.46 3.90
N ALA A 75 1.65 -1.79 2.84
CA ALA A 75 2.09 -1.53 1.48
C ALA A 75 0.99 -0.82 0.68
N TYR A 76 1.42 0.07 -0.20
CA TYR A 76 0.59 0.63 -1.25
C TYR A 76 0.99 -0.14 -2.50
N LEU A 77 0.08 -0.80 -3.22
CA LEU A 77 0.41 -1.70 -4.31
C LEU A 77 -0.54 -1.49 -5.48
N PRO A 78 -0.09 -1.58 -6.74
CA PRO A 78 -1.00 -1.70 -7.87
C PRO A 78 -1.62 -3.09 -7.88
N TRP A 79 -2.82 -3.21 -8.46
CA TRP A 79 -3.49 -4.49 -8.73
C TRP A 79 -2.83 -5.22 -9.91
N ASP A 80 -1.57 -5.63 -9.73
CA ASP A 80 -0.73 -6.23 -10.75
C ASP A 80 -0.11 -7.55 -10.26
N ASN A 81 -0.25 -8.61 -11.06
CA ASN A 81 0.22 -9.95 -10.70
C ASN A 81 1.73 -10.02 -10.44
N LYS A 82 2.54 -9.27 -11.18
CA LYS A 82 4.00 -9.28 -11.02
C LYS A 82 4.37 -8.57 -9.72
N ILE A 83 3.76 -7.43 -9.41
CA ILE A 83 4.02 -6.70 -8.18
C ILE A 83 3.52 -7.46 -6.95
N MET A 84 2.31 -8.04 -7.01
CA MET A 84 1.78 -8.87 -5.92
C MET A 84 2.68 -10.08 -5.63
N LYS A 85 3.18 -10.77 -6.68
CA LYS A 85 4.17 -11.85 -6.51
C LYS A 85 5.45 -11.37 -5.83
N ILE A 86 5.98 -10.22 -6.22
CA ILE A 86 7.18 -9.64 -5.59
C ILE A 86 6.90 -9.34 -4.12
N ALA A 87 5.76 -8.71 -3.81
CA ALA A 87 5.37 -8.41 -2.44
C ALA A 87 5.23 -9.69 -1.60
N LYS A 88 4.58 -10.73 -2.13
CA LYS A 88 4.45 -12.04 -1.48
C LYS A 88 5.81 -12.69 -1.18
N GLN A 89 6.77 -12.58 -2.10
CA GLN A 89 8.10 -13.18 -1.95
C GLN A 89 9.00 -12.41 -0.98
N LYS A 90 9.01 -11.08 -1.06
CA LYS A 90 9.94 -10.23 -0.30
C LYS A 90 9.37 -9.78 1.04
N CYS A 91 8.10 -9.44 1.09
CA CYS A 91 7.51 -8.70 2.19
C CYS A 91 6.78 -9.64 3.16
N ARG A 92 7.57 -10.44 3.89
CA ARG A 92 7.09 -11.49 4.80
C ARG A 92 6.24 -11.00 5.97
N ASN A 93 6.20 -9.70 6.22
CA ASN A 93 5.53 -9.08 7.35
C ASN A 93 4.40 -8.12 6.95
N ILE A 94 4.05 -8.02 5.66
CA ILE A 94 2.88 -7.24 5.23
C ILE A 94 1.63 -7.81 5.89
N LYS A 95 0.90 -6.93 6.57
CA LYS A 95 -0.41 -7.16 7.19
C LYS A 95 -1.51 -6.37 6.50
N GLU A 96 -1.16 -5.25 5.88
CA GLU A 96 -2.10 -4.32 5.25
C GLU A 96 -1.60 -3.97 3.86
N ALA A 97 -2.46 -4.08 2.86
CA ALA A 97 -2.18 -3.64 1.49
C ALA A 97 -3.31 -2.72 1.03
N LEU A 98 -2.96 -1.50 0.64
CA LEU A 98 -3.84 -0.59 -0.07
C LEU A 98 -3.59 -0.73 -1.56
N VAL A 99 -4.63 -1.06 -2.32
CA VAL A 99 -4.58 -1.18 -3.77
C VAL A 99 -4.84 0.18 -4.38
N ILE A 100 -3.86 0.70 -5.12
CA ILE A 100 -3.91 2.06 -5.67
C ILE A 100 -4.34 2.11 -7.15
N THR A 101 -4.59 0.95 -7.74
CA THR A 101 -5.08 0.87 -9.12
C THR A 101 -6.58 1.16 -9.15
N ARG A 102 -7.01 2.07 -10.04
CA ARG A 102 -8.42 2.31 -10.34
C ARG A 102 -8.94 1.32 -11.38
N ASN A 103 -10.22 0.98 -11.32
CA ASN A 103 -10.91 0.06 -12.23
C ASN A 103 -10.27 -1.33 -12.22
N VAL A 104 -10.33 -1.98 -11.07
CA VAL A 104 -9.70 -3.27 -10.86
C VAL A 104 -10.52 -4.37 -11.52
N HIS A 105 -9.94 -5.07 -12.51
CA HIS A 105 -10.53 -6.31 -13.02
C HIS A 105 -10.16 -7.48 -12.11
N PHE A 106 -11.14 -7.93 -11.33
CA PHE A 106 -10.96 -9.02 -10.40
C PHE A 106 -10.81 -10.38 -11.10
N HIS A 107 -9.79 -11.13 -10.69
CA HIS A 107 -9.58 -12.51 -11.09
C HIS A 107 -9.19 -13.33 -9.87
N SER A 108 -9.89 -14.44 -9.62
CA SER A 108 -9.69 -15.29 -8.43
C SER A 108 -8.23 -15.76 -8.26
N LYS A 109 -7.55 -16.06 -9.37
CA LYS A 109 -6.12 -16.42 -9.39
C LYS A 109 -5.19 -15.36 -8.80
N MET A 110 -5.61 -14.09 -8.74
CA MET A 110 -4.78 -13.06 -8.11
C MET A 110 -4.71 -13.24 -6.59
N LEU A 111 -5.75 -13.79 -5.97
CA LEU A 111 -5.75 -14.04 -4.53
C LEU A 111 -4.59 -14.96 -4.11
N ASP A 112 -4.18 -15.87 -5.00
CA ASP A 112 -3.02 -16.75 -4.81
C ASP A 112 -1.70 -15.99 -4.72
N PHE A 113 -1.65 -14.74 -5.20
CA PHE A 113 -0.46 -13.88 -5.18
C PHE A 113 -0.45 -12.89 -4.01
N LEU A 114 -1.48 -12.89 -3.16
CA LEU A 114 -1.49 -12.03 -1.98
C LEU A 114 -0.42 -12.46 -0.95
N PRO A 115 0.20 -11.52 -0.23
CA PRO A 115 1.12 -11.83 0.86
C PRO A 115 0.49 -12.70 1.94
N ASN A 116 1.22 -13.71 2.42
CA ASN A 116 0.65 -14.74 3.31
C ASN A 116 0.16 -14.22 4.67
N LYS A 117 0.71 -13.10 5.17
CA LYS A 117 0.31 -12.48 6.45
C LYS A 117 -0.67 -11.32 6.28
N LEU A 118 -1.20 -11.13 5.07
CA LEU A 118 -2.12 -10.05 4.76
C LEU A 118 -3.46 -10.28 5.47
N ASN A 119 -3.82 -9.34 6.33
CA ASN A 119 -5.09 -9.36 7.08
C ASN A 119 -6.08 -8.36 6.49
N VAL A 120 -5.58 -7.24 5.95
CA VAL A 120 -6.39 -6.17 5.36
C VAL A 120 -5.94 -5.95 3.93
N LEU A 121 -6.88 -6.06 3.02
CA LEU A 121 -6.75 -5.61 1.63
C LEU A 121 -7.79 -4.52 1.43
N ASP A 122 -7.33 -3.29 1.30
CA ASP A 122 -8.17 -2.13 1.03
C ASP A 122 -8.02 -1.79 -0.46
N MET A 123 -9.12 -1.63 -1.18
CA MET A 123 -9.12 -1.30 -2.60
C MET A 123 -9.71 0.08 -2.88
N ASP A 124 -9.35 1.06 -2.05
CA ASP A 124 -9.63 2.48 -2.28
C ASP A 124 -11.09 2.73 -2.68
N GLY A 125 -12.02 2.08 -1.96
CA GLY A 125 -13.47 2.17 -2.20
C GLY A 125 -14.13 0.97 -2.91
N GLU A 126 -13.39 0.08 -3.55
CA GLU A 126 -13.93 -1.17 -4.12
C GLU A 126 -13.89 -2.28 -3.05
N LEU A 127 -14.71 -2.18 -2.00
CA LEU A 127 -14.59 -3.08 -0.83
C LEU A 127 -15.03 -4.54 -1.09
N PHE A 128 -14.08 -5.49 -1.09
CA PHE A 128 -14.38 -6.90 -0.78
C PHE A 128 -14.36 -7.11 0.74
N TYR A 129 -15.54 -7.19 1.37
CA TYR A 129 -15.65 -7.61 2.77
C TYR A 129 -15.60 -9.15 2.86
N ARG A 130 -14.52 -9.69 3.45
CA ARG A 130 -14.47 -11.11 3.86
C ARG A 130 -15.50 -11.37 4.98
N GLY A 131 -16.71 -11.81 4.61
CA GLY A 131 -17.66 -12.48 5.51
C GLY A 131 -18.35 -11.60 6.54
N ARG A 132 -18.43 -10.28 6.34
CA ARG A 132 -19.35 -9.39 7.09
C ARG A 132 -20.32 -8.76 6.11
N GLY A 133 -21.57 -8.58 6.54
CA GLY A 133 -22.58 -7.90 5.73
C GLY A 133 -22.12 -6.50 5.33
N LEU A 134 -22.40 -6.11 4.08
CA LEU A 134 -22.11 -4.78 3.57
C LEU A 134 -22.77 -3.71 4.46
N PRO A 135 -22.16 -2.53 4.63
CA PRO A 135 -22.82 -1.40 5.28
C PRO A 135 -24.15 -1.10 4.59
N ALA A 136 -25.19 -0.80 5.37
CA ALA A 136 -26.53 -0.48 4.87
C ALA A 136 -26.56 0.88 4.16
N GLN A 137 -25.90 0.99 3.01
CA GLN A 137 -25.86 2.14 2.09
C GLN A 137 -24.89 1.96 0.90
N THR A 138 -24.25 0.79 0.73
CA THR A 138 -23.35 0.57 -0.41
C THR A 138 -24.15 0.40 -1.71
N ASN A 139 -24.01 1.34 -2.65
CA ASN A 139 -24.59 1.22 -3.99
C ASN A 139 -23.91 0.04 -4.71
N SER A 140 -24.71 -0.97 -5.06
CA SER A 140 -24.27 -2.34 -5.33
C SER A 140 -24.23 -2.72 -6.81
N ASP A 141 -24.29 -1.75 -7.73
CA ASP A 141 -24.43 -2.05 -9.17
C ASP A 141 -23.27 -2.89 -9.72
N TRP A 142 -22.07 -2.76 -9.13
CA TRP A 142 -20.89 -3.57 -9.48
C TRP A 142 -20.88 -4.98 -8.84
N LEU A 143 -21.65 -5.20 -7.77
CA LEU A 143 -21.78 -6.51 -7.11
C LEU A 143 -22.70 -7.44 -7.90
N LEU A 144 -23.70 -6.89 -8.61
CA LEU A 144 -24.57 -7.67 -9.50
C LEU A 144 -23.80 -8.28 -10.67
N ASP A 145 -22.77 -7.58 -11.17
CA ASP A 145 -21.86 -8.13 -12.18
C ASP A 145 -20.98 -9.25 -11.62
N ALA A 146 -20.63 -9.21 -10.33
CA ALA A 146 -19.83 -10.25 -9.68
C ALA A 146 -20.63 -11.55 -9.42
N GLU A 147 -21.94 -11.45 -9.17
CA GLU A 147 -22.84 -12.62 -9.04
C GLU A 147 -23.05 -13.35 -10.37
N PHE A 148 -22.91 -12.68 -11.51
CA PHE A 148 -23.03 -13.32 -12.83
C PHE A 148 -21.87 -14.29 -13.14
N TRP A 149 -20.78 -14.27 -12.36
CA TRP A 149 -19.59 -15.10 -12.55
C TRP A 149 -19.42 -16.21 -11.50
N LEU A 150 -20.42 -16.43 -10.64
CA LEU A 150 -20.53 -17.59 -9.74
C LEU A 150 -21.51 -18.63 -10.30
#